data_AF-I0YSD1-F1
#
_entry.id   AF-I0YSD1-F1
#
_cell.length_a   1.000
_cell.length_b   1.000
_cell.length_c   1.000
_cell.angle_alpha   90.00
_cell.angle_beta   90.00
_cell.angle_gamma   90.00
#
_symmetry.space_group_name_H-M   'P 1'
#
loop_
_entity.id
_entity.type
_entity.pdbx_description
1 polymer ?
#
loop_
_entity_poly.entity_id
_entity_poly.type
_entity_poly.pdbx_seq_one_letter_code
_entity_poly.pdbx_strand_id
1 'polypeptide(L)' 'MQLRPKLVTRELTVDGSTLHIFFSAADARTLRAAVGTFYDLLALATRTLEAFGPAQP' A
#
# COMPACT_ATOMS: atom_id res chain seq x y z
N MET A 1 22.09 2.04 20.49
CA MET A 1 20.78 2.03 19.80
C MET A 1 21.03 1.81 18.32
N GLN A 2 20.98 0.56 17.84
CA GLN A 2 21.18 0.26 16.42
C GLN A 2 19.83 0.42 15.72
N LEU A 3 19.67 1.53 14.98
CA LEU A 3 18.54 1.72 14.08
C LEU A 3 18.64 0.63 13.03
N ARG A 4 17.79 -0.40 13.11
CA ARG A 4 17.61 -1.32 11.97
C ARG A 4 17.20 -0.43 10.79
N PRO A 5 17.96 -0.37 9.69
CA PRO A 5 17.56 0.42 8.53
C PRO A 5 16.17 -0.05 8.12
N LYS A 6 15.28 0.88 7.76
CA LYS A 6 13.94 0.53 7.26
C LYS A 6 14.12 -0.44 6.10
N LEU A 7 13.78 -1.70 6.31
CA LEU A 7 13.94 -2.79 5.34
C LEU A 7 13.09 -2.56 4.08
N VAL A 8 12.05 -1.75 4.22
CA VAL A 8 11.17 -1.28 3.15
C VAL A 8 10.66 0.14 3.45
N THR A 9 10.54 0.96 2.42
CA THR A 9 9.83 2.23 2.41
C THR A 9 8.76 2.21 1.34
N ARG A 10 7.71 3.04 1.53
CA ARG A 10 6.67 3.26 0.53
C ARG A 10 6.26 4.72 0.51
N GLU A 11 5.95 5.22 -0.67
CA GLU A 11 5.39 6.55 -0.89
C GLU A 11 4.09 6.39 -1.67
N LEU A 12 3.02 7.04 -1.19
CA LEU A 12 1.70 6.99 -1.81
C LEU A 12 1.31 8.40 -2.22
N THR A 13 0.88 8.56 -3.47
CA THR A 13 0.31 9.79 -3.99
C THR A 13 -0.95 9.49 -4.79
N VAL A 14 -1.84 10.45 -4.90
CA VAL A 14 -3.07 10.32 -5.70
C VAL A 14 -3.08 11.43 -6.74
N ASP A 15 -3.35 11.06 -7.98
CA ASP A 15 -3.58 11.98 -9.09
C ASP A 15 -4.93 11.66 -9.74
N GLY A 16 -5.94 12.51 -9.47
CA GLY A 16 -7.33 12.27 -9.84
C GLY A 16 -7.85 10.96 -9.25
N SER A 17 -8.19 10.01 -10.12
CA SER A 17 -8.65 8.66 -9.76
C SER A 17 -7.53 7.62 -9.72
N THR A 18 -6.26 8.02 -9.88
CA THR A 18 -5.11 7.12 -9.91
C THR A 18 -4.36 7.16 -8.59
N LEU A 19 -4.25 6.00 -7.93
CA LEU A 19 -3.37 5.80 -6.77
C LEU A 19 -1.98 5.36 -7.25
N HIS A 20 -0.99 6.21 -7.06
CA HIS A 20 0.42 5.90 -7.32
C HIS A 20 1.08 5.38 -6.04
N ILE A 21 1.88 4.33 -6.16
CA ILE A 21 2.67 3.81 -5.06
C ILE A 21 4.08 3.46 -5.52
N PHE A 22 5.07 3.92 -4.77
CA PHE A 22 6.47 3.60 -4.98
C PHE A 22 7.01 2.83 -3.78
N PHE A 23 7.58 1.65 -4.01
CA PHE A 23 8.23 0.84 -2.98
C PHE A 23 9.73 0.80 -3.18
N SER A 24 10.49 0.88 -2.09
CA SER A 24 11.93 0.62 -2.07
C SER A 24 12.24 -0.35 -0.93
N ALA A 25 13.07 -1.35 -1.16
CA ALA A 25 13.43 -2.35 -0.16
C ALA A 25 14.87 -2.82 -0.34
N ALA A 26 15.46 -3.33 0.73
CA ALA A 26 16.83 -3.83 0.73
C ALA A 26 17.01 -5.12 -0.08
N ASP A 27 15.95 -5.92 -0.22
CA ASP A 27 15.97 -7.16 -0.99
C ASP A 27 14.60 -7.50 -1.59
N ALA A 28 14.61 -8.39 -2.58
CA ALA A 28 13.43 -8.79 -3.33
C ALA A 28 12.39 -9.54 -2.48
N ARG A 29 12.81 -10.26 -1.42
CA ARG A 29 11.89 -10.99 -0.54
C ARG A 29 11.07 -10.01 0.28
N THR A 30 11.70 -9.00 0.86
CA THR A 30 11.01 -7.93 1.59
C THR A 30 10.10 -7.14 0.66
N LEU A 31 10.56 -6.77 -0.55
CA LEU A 31 9.74 -6.06 -1.53
C LEU A 31 8.47 -6.87 -1.85
N ARG A 32 8.63 -8.15 -2.19
CA ARG A 32 7.50 -9.05 -2.52
C ARG A 32 6.50 -9.16 -1.37
N ALA A 33 6.99 -9.31 -0.13
CA ALA A 33 6.12 -9.37 1.04
C ALA A 33 5.34 -8.06 1.22
N ALA A 34 6.01 -6.91 1.14
CA ALA A 34 5.40 -5.61 1.33
C ALA A 34 4.36 -5.27 0.24
N VAL A 35 4.67 -5.56 -1.02
CA VAL A 35 3.74 -5.37 -2.14
C VAL A 35 2.52 -6.30 -1.98
N GLY A 36 2.72 -7.56 -1.62
CA GLY A 36 1.62 -8.51 -1.40
C GLY A 36 0.66 -8.03 -0.31
N THR A 37 1.18 -7.69 0.86
CA THR A 37 0.36 -7.14 1.96
C THR A 37 -0.39 -5.88 1.54
N PHE A 38 0.23 -5.00 0.75
CA PHE A 38 -0.46 -3.81 0.26
C PHE A 38 -1.65 -4.14 -0.65
N TYR A 39 -1.50 -5.09 -1.58
CA TYR A 39 -2.60 -5.49 -2.45
C TYR A 39 -3.72 -6.22 -1.70
N ASP A 40 -3.41 -7.00 -0.67
CA ASP A 40 -4.43 -7.61 0.20
C ASP A 40 -5.28 -6.53 0.88
N LEU A 41 -4.63 -5.48 1.40
CA LEU A 41 -5.30 -4.35 2.04
C LEU A 41 -6.07 -3.49 1.03
N LEU A 42 -5.52 -3.26 -0.17
CA LEU A 42 -6.19 -2.51 -1.22
C LEU A 42 -7.45 -3.25 -1.69
N ALA A 43 -7.36 -4.57 -1.91
CA ALA A 43 -8.52 -5.37 -2.28
C ALA A 43 -9.62 -5.33 -1.20
N LEU A 44 -9.24 -5.38 0.08
CA LEU A 44 -10.19 -5.21 1.19
C LEU A 44 -10.85 -3.83 1.16
N ALA A 45 -10.07 -2.77 0.97
CA ALA A 45 -10.58 -1.40 0.90
C ALA A 45 -11.55 -1.23 -0.28
N THR A 46 -11.19 -1.73 -1.46
CA THR A 46 -12.05 -1.68 -2.65
C THR A 46 -13.36 -2.44 -2.43
N ARG A 47 -13.32 -3.67 -1.89
CA ARG A 47 -14.54 -4.43 -1.57
C ARG A 47 -15.42 -3.71 -0.55
N THR A 48 -14.81 -3.05 0.43
CA THR A 48 -15.54 -2.24 1.41
C THR A 48 -16.24 -1.07 0.73
N LEU A 49 -15.53 -0.34 -0.14
CA LEU A 49 -16.12 0.77 -0.90
C LEU A 49 -17.25 0.30 -1.84
N GLU A 50 -17.12 -0.87 -2.46
CA GLU A 50 -18.16 -1.47 -3.30
C GLU A 50 -19.39 -1.88 -2.48
N ALA A 51 -19.19 -2.50 -1.32
CA ALA A 51 -20.28 -2.99 -0.48
C ALA A 51 -21.04 -1.88 0.26
N PHE A 52 -20.36 -0.77 0.56
CA PHE A 52 -20.88 0.28 1.42
C PHE A 52 -20.86 1.69 0.79
N GLY A 53 -20.54 1.81 -0.50
CA GLY A 53 -20.48 3.09 -1.20
C GLY A 53 -21.84 3.57 -1.72
N PRO A 54 -22.11 4.90 -1.79
CA PRO A 54 -21.24 6.04 -1.45
C PRO A 54 -21.33 6.46 0.03
N ALA A 55 -20.28 7.15 0.52
CA ALA A 55 -20.33 7.90 1.77
C ALA A 55 -21.51 8.87 1.71
N GLN A 56 -22.43 8.77 2.67
CA GLN A 56 -23.49 9.78 2.80
C GLN A 56 -22.84 11.18 2.86
N PRO A 57 -23.41 12.19 2.19
CA PRO A 57 -22.85 13.55 2.15
C PRO A 57 -22.67 14.16 3.54
#